data_AF-A0A1C6CUM6-F1
#
_entry.id   AF-A0A1C6CUM6-F1
#
_cell.length_a   1.000
_cell.length_b   1.000
_cell.length_c   1.000
_cell.angle_alpha   90.00
_cell.angle_beta   90.00
_cell.angle_gamma   90.00
#
_symmetry.space_group_name_H-M   'P 1'
#
loop_
_entity.id
_entity.type
_entity.pdbx_description
1 polymer ?
#
loop_
_entity_poly.entity_id
_entity_poly.type
_entity_poly.pdbx_seq_one_letter_code
_entity_poly.pdbx_strand_id
1 'polypeptide(L)' 'MVANGAGKAEIVKKAFFGPVTPEVPASILQMHPDFTLVGDEEALSLI' A
#
# COMPACT_ATOMS: atom_id res chain seq x y z
N MET A 1 -8.01 0.76 -4.58
CA MET A 1 -6.73 0.57 -5.30
C MET A 1 -6.47 -0.92 -5.47
N VAL A 2 -5.84 -1.35 -6.57
CA VAL A 2 -5.50 -2.76 -6.80
C VAL A 2 -3.99 -2.95 -6.85
N ALA A 3 -3.45 -3.86 -6.03
CA ALA A 3 -2.04 -4.27 -6.05
C ALA A 3 -1.96 -5.77 -6.40
N ASN A 4 -1.04 -6.14 -7.30
CA ASN A 4 -0.89 -7.51 -7.74
C ASN A 4 0.59 -7.83 -7.93
N GLY A 5 1.00 -9.02 -7.50
CA GLY A 5 2.35 -9.55 -7.60
C GLY A 5 3.29 -9.09 -6.48
N ALA A 6 4.29 -9.93 -6.19
CA ALA A 6 5.27 -9.73 -5.11
C ALA A 6 6.05 -8.40 -5.23
N GLY A 7 6.28 -7.91 -6.45
CA GLY A 7 6.97 -6.63 -6.68
C GLY A 7 6.25 -5.42 -6.08
N LYS A 8 4.94 -5.54 -5.77
CA LYS A 8 4.16 -4.48 -5.11
C LYS A 8 4.03 -4.64 -3.60
N ALA A 9 4.44 -5.78 -3.03
CA ALA A 9 4.29 -6.02 -1.60
C ALA A 9 5.06 -5.01 -0.73
N GLU A 10 6.27 -4.64 -1.17
CA GLU A 10 7.11 -3.71 -0.40
C GLU A 10 6.50 -2.30 -0.37
N ILE A 11 5.98 -1.83 -1.52
CA ILE A 11 5.38 -0.50 -1.61
C ILE A 11 4.03 -0.46 -0.91
N VAL A 12 3.24 -1.54 -0.93
CA VAL A 12 2.00 -1.64 -0.16
C VAL A 12 2.30 -1.52 1.33
N LYS A 13 3.29 -2.26 1.84
CA LYS A 13 3.73 -2.13 3.24
C LYS A 13 4.17 -0.70 3.56
N LYS A 14 5.06 -0.12 2.76
CA LYS A 14 5.55 1.26 2.98
C LYS A 14 4.44 2.31 2.90
N ALA A 15 3.49 2.14 1.98
CA ALA A 15 2.41 3.09 1.75
C ALA A 15 1.35 3.06 2.86
N PHE A 16 1.05 1.91 3.47
CA PHE A 16 -0.02 1.82 4.49
C PHE A 16 0.48 1.67 5.93
N PHE A 17 1.72 1.21 6.13
CA PHE A 17 2.33 0.99 7.46
C PHE A 17 3.57 1.85 7.71
N GLY A 18 4.05 2.58 6.69
CA GLY A 18 5.15 3.52 6.81
C GLY A 18 4.68 4.95 7.11
N PRO A 19 5.62 5.88 7.39
CA PRO A 19 5.30 7.28 7.58
C PRO A 19 4.71 7.90 6.30
N VAL A 20 3.81 8.87 6.46
CA VAL A 20 3.26 9.64 5.34
C VAL A 20 4.32 10.61 4.83
N THR A 21 4.91 10.30 3.67
CA THR A 21 5.98 11.11 3.05
C THR A 21 5.70 11.36 1.56
N PRO A 22 6.14 12.49 1.01
CA PRO A 22 6.00 12.77 -0.42
C PRO A 22 6.81 11.82 -1.33
N GLU A 23 7.83 11.15 -0.78
CA GLU A 23 8.61 10.13 -1.50
C GLU A 23 7.79 8.86 -1.79
N VAL A 24 6.74 8.59 -0.99
CA VAL A 24 5.78 7.50 -1.21
C VAL A 24 4.39 8.13 -1.38
N PRO A 25 3.99 8.50 -2.60
CA PRO A 25 2.74 9.22 -2.84
C PRO A 25 1.49 8.49 -2.33
N ALA A 26 1.52 7.15 -2.34
CA ALA A 26 0.43 6.32 -1.84
C ALA A 26 0.22 6.42 -0.32
N SER A 27 1.20 6.94 0.42
CA SER A 27 1.08 7.11 1.88
C SER A 27 0.03 8.13 2.30
N ILE A 28 -0.31 9.09 1.43
CA ILE A 28 -1.39 10.05 1.68
C ILE A 28 -2.76 9.37 1.79
N LEU A 29 -2.91 8.17 1.19
CA LEU A 29 -4.17 7.42 1.22
C LEU A 29 -4.51 6.92 2.62
N GLN A 30 -3.55 6.86 3.54
CA GLN A 30 -3.80 6.60 4.96
C GLN A 30 -4.70 7.66 5.60
N MET A 31 -4.72 8.88 5.06
CA MET A 31 -5.55 9.98 5.57
C MET A 31 -6.96 10.01 4.96
N HIS A 32 -7.26 9.14 4.00
CA HIS A 32 -8.57 9.09 3.37
C HIS A 32 -9.49 8.09 4.11
N PRO A 33 -10.62 8.54 4.70
CA PRO A 33 -11.46 7.69 5.54
C PRO A 33 -12.22 6.61 4.77
N ASP A 34 -12.36 6.76 3.45
CA ASP A 34 -13.04 5.82 2.58
C ASP A 34 -12.08 5.30 1.50
N PHE A 35 -11.25 4.32 1.87
CA PHE A 35 -10.29 3.72 0.95
C PHE A 35 -10.20 2.21 1.15
N THR A 36 -10.34 1.48 0.05
CA THR A 36 -10.19 0.01 0.02
C THR A 36 -9.00 -0.36 -0.87
N LEU A 37 -8.05 -1.10 -0.30
CA LEU A 37 -6.97 -1.78 -1.03
C LEU A 37 -7.40 -3.22 -1.29
N VAL A 38 -7.32 -3.65 -2.55
CA VAL A 38 -7.52 -5.04 -2.95
C VAL A 38 -6.20 -5.54 -3.50
N GLY A 39 -5.70 -6.66 -2.97
CA GLY A 39 -4.50 -7.28 -3.50
C GLY A 39 -4.55 -8.80 -3.49
N ASP A 40 -3.69 -9.41 -4.29
CA ASP A 40 -3.45 -10.85 -4.26
C ASP A 40 -2.54 -11.24 -3.08
N GLU A 41 -2.46 -12.54 -2.78
CA GLU A 41 -1.62 -13.05 -1.69
C GLU A 41 -0.16 -12.60 -1.82
N GLU A 42 0.37 -12.56 -3.05
CA GLU A 42 1.75 -12.13 -3.28
C GLU A 42 1.97 -10.64 -2.97
N ALA A 43 1.06 -9.74 -3.36
CA ALA A 43 1.17 -8.32 -3.04
C ALA A 43 0.83 -8.00 -1.57
N LEU A 44 0.11 -8.88 -0.87
CA LEU A 44 -0.18 -8.75 0.56
C LEU A 44 0.79 -9.54 1.46
N SER A 45 1.77 -10.22 0.88
CA SER A 45 2.69 -11.13 1.59
C SER A 45 3.57 -10.47 2.66
N LEU A 46 3.76 -9.15 2.61
CA LEU A 46 4.66 -8.41 3.51
C LEU A 46 3.95 -7.62 4.62
N ILE A 47 2.64 -7.83 4.77
CA ILE A 47 1.73 -7.06 5.61
C ILE A 47 1.24 -7.90 6.80
#